data_AF-A0A968QD04-F1
#
_entry.id   AF-A0A968QD04-F1
#
_cell.length_a   1.000
_cell.length_b   1.000
_cell.length_c   1.000
_cell.angle_alpha   90.00
_cell.angle_beta   90.00
_cell.angle_gamma   90.00
#
_symmetry.space_group_name_H-M   'P 1'
#
loop_
_entity.id
_entity.type
_entity.pdbx_description
1 polymer ?
#
loop_
_entity_poly.entity_id
_entity_poly.type
_entity_poly.pdbx_seq_one_letter_code
_entity_poly.pdbx_strand_id
1 'polypeptide(L)' 'PKTCLLFVLKKIGEFFPGPSKTTRAYQHKEADIVAVLKENGFEIKRTGMTSVSFYYSRILEAEK' A
#
# COMPACT_ATOMS: atom_id res chain seq x y z
N PRO A 1 -1.78 -1.66 -0.74
CA PRO A 1 -2.54 -1.81 -2.00
C PRO A 1 -2.17 -3.12 -2.71
N LYS A 2 -3.04 -4.14 -2.68
CA LYS A 2 -2.84 -5.40 -3.42
C LYS A 2 -3.11 -5.16 -4.91
N THR A 3 -2.25 -4.39 -5.58
CA THR A 3 -2.26 -4.22 -7.02
C THR A 3 -1.85 -5.54 -7.68
N CYS A 4 -2.58 -6.01 -8.70
CA CYS A 4 -2.29 -7.29 -9.38
C CYS A 4 -0.82 -7.38 -9.85
N LEU A 5 -0.25 -6.26 -10.30
CA LEU A 5 1.15 -6.18 -10.72
C LEU A 5 2.14 -6.53 -9.60
N LEU A 6 1.89 -6.06 -8.37
CA LEU A 6 2.76 -6.33 -7.22
C LEU A 6 2.68 -7.80 -6.79
N PHE A 7 1.54 -8.46 -6.98
CA PHE A 7 1.40 -9.89 -6.69
C PHE A 7 2.20 -10.74 -7.66
N VAL A 8 2.15 -10.41 -8.96
CA VAL A 8 2.91 -11.11 -10.01
C VAL A 8 4.41 -10.95 -9.80
N LEU A 9 4.89 -9.73 -9.51
CA LEU A 9 6.31 -9.47 -9.22
C LEU A 9 6.80 -10.25 -7.98
N LYS A 10 5.98 -10.33 -6.93
CA LYS A 10 6.30 -11.11 -5.73
C LYS A 10 6.41 -12.61 -6.04
N LYS A 11 5.51 -13.13 -6.89
CA LYS A 11 5.52 -14.54 -7.32
C LYS A 11 6.74 -14.91 -8.16
N ILE A 12 7.19 -14.00 -9.04
CA ILE A 12 8.42 -14.21 -9.82
C ILE A 12 9.66 -14.19 -8.90
N GLY A 13 9.71 -13.30 -7.91
CA GLY A 13 10.80 -13.24 -6.93
C GLY A 13 10.89 -14.46 -6.00
N GLU A 14 9.76 -15.09 -5.67
CA GLU A 14 9.71 -16.32 -4.86
C GLU A 14 10.42 -17.52 -5.55
N PHE A 15 10.60 -17.49 -6.87
CA PHE A 15 11.14 -18.59 -7.69
C PHE A 15 12.68 -18.75 -7.58
N PHE A 16 13.43 -17.75 -7.12
CA PHE A 16 14.91 -17.78 -7.03
C PHE A 16 15.40 -18.03 -5.59
N PRO A 17 16.05 -19.15 -5.24
CA PRO A 17 16.46 -19.46 -3.85
C PRO A 17 17.50 -18.47 -3.30
N GLY A 18 17.28 -17.93 -2.10
CA GLY A 18 18.21 -17.01 -1.41
C GLY A 18 17.58 -16.27 -0.21
N PRO A 19 18.32 -15.95 0.87
CA PRO A 19 17.78 -15.31 2.08
C PRO A 19 17.35 -13.83 1.92
N SER A 20 17.56 -13.24 0.73
CA SER A 20 17.27 -11.83 0.41
C SER A 20 15.88 -11.60 -0.23
N LYS A 21 14.98 -12.60 -0.20
CA LYS A 21 13.83 -12.72 -1.13
C LYS A 21 12.75 -11.63 -1.07
N THR A 22 12.54 -10.93 0.04
CA THR A 22 11.31 -10.15 0.18
C THR A 22 11.57 -8.90 1.00
N THR A 23 11.54 -7.73 0.35
CA THR A 23 11.38 -6.45 1.03
C THR A 23 10.22 -6.60 2.01
N ARG A 24 10.47 -6.42 3.31
CA ARG A 24 9.41 -6.40 4.34
C ARG A 24 8.61 -5.10 4.21
N ALA A 25 7.85 -5.00 3.12
CA ALA A 25 6.93 -3.90 2.88
C ALA A 25 5.53 -4.35 3.31
N TYR A 26 5.07 -3.80 4.43
CA TYR A 26 3.70 -4.00 4.90
C TYR A 26 2.79 -3.10 4.08
N GLN A 27 2.03 -3.71 3.19
CA GLN A 27 1.05 -3.00 2.40
C GLN A 27 -0.28 -2.99 3.14
N HIS A 28 -0.74 -1.80 3.51
CA HIS A 28 -2.07 -1.63 4.06
C HIS A 28 -3.11 -1.54 2.94
N LYS A 29 -4.33 -2.02 3.21
CA LYS A 29 -5.48 -1.72 2.35
C LYS A 29 -5.97 -0.33 2.71
N GLU A 30 -6.33 0.45 1.69
CA GLU A 30 -6.85 1.80 1.90
C GLU A 30 -8.14 1.78 2.74
N ALA A 31 -9.03 0.82 2.49
CA ALA A 31 -10.27 0.66 3.25
C ALA A 31 -10.04 0.53 4.76
N ASP A 32 -9.04 -0.26 5.17
CA ASP A 32 -8.71 -0.46 6.59
C ASP A 32 -8.20 0.85 7.21
N ILE A 33 -7.37 1.61 6.48
CA ILE A 33 -6.85 2.90 6.95
C ILE A 33 -7.96 3.95 7.05
N VAL A 34 -8.85 4.02 6.05
CA VAL A 34 -9.99 4.95 6.05
C VAL A 34 -10.97 4.61 7.18
N ALA A 35 -11.22 3.32 7.44
CA ALA A 35 -12.07 2.90 8.56
C ALA A 35 -11.50 3.37 9.90
N VAL A 36 -10.21 3.14 10.14
CA VAL A 36 -9.52 3.60 11.36
C VAL A 36 -9.57 5.13 11.49
N LEU A 37 -9.34 5.87 10.41
CA LEU A 37 -9.43 7.35 10.45
C LEU A 37 -10.84 7.84 10.79
N LYS A 38 -11.87 7.24 10.19
CA LYS A 38 -13.28 7.55 10.48
C LYS A 38 -13.68 7.18 11.91
N GLU A 39 -13.24 6.04 12.43
CA GLU A 39 -13.47 5.62 13.82
C GLU A 39 -12.85 6.62 14.82
N ASN A 40 -11.76 7.28 14.44
CA ASN A 40 -11.13 8.34 15.23
C ASN A 40 -11.76 9.73 15.03
N GLY A 41 -12.86 9.81 14.26
CA GLY A 41 -13.60 11.04 14.00
C GLY A 41 -12.96 11.95 12.95
N PHE A 42 -12.10 11.41 12.08
CA PHE A 42 -11.54 12.16 10.96
C PHE A 42 -12.35 11.92 9.67
N GLU A 43 -12.55 12.97 8.89
CA GLU A 43 -13.10 12.94 7.54
C GLU A 43 -11.99 13.07 6.49
N ILE A 44 -12.06 12.24 5.45
CA ILE A 44 -11.09 12.29 4.35
C ILE A 44 -11.52 13.35 3.33
N LYS A 45 -10.70 14.38 3.11
CA LYS A 45 -11.02 15.46 2.16
C LYS A 45 -10.39 15.27 0.79
N ARG A 46 -9.07 15.14 0.73
CA ARG A 46 -8.33 14.95 -0.54
C ARG A 46 -7.56 13.65 -0.49
N THR A 47 -7.37 13.07 -1.67
CA THR A 47 -6.52 11.89 -1.81
C THR A 47 -5.53 12.10 -2.94
N GLY A 48 -4.30 11.61 -2.74
CA GLY A 48 -3.22 11.62 -3.72
C GLY A 48 -2.73 10.20 -3.96
N MET A 49 -2.15 9.96 -5.13
CA MET A 49 -1.48 8.70 -5.43
C MET A 49 -0.23 8.99 -6.24
N THR A 50 0.93 8.71 -5.66
CA THR A 50 2.21 8.71 -6.37
C THR A 50 2.43 7.30 -6.90
N SER A 51 2.50 7.14 -8.22
CA SER A 51 2.80 5.86 -8.88
C SER A 51 3.92 6.05 -9.88
N VAL A 52 5.13 5.64 -9.49
CA VAL A 52 6.29 5.56 -10.39
C VAL A 52 6.78 4.12 -10.42
N SER A 53 7.68 3.78 -11.36
CA SER A 53 8.04 2.40 -11.72
C SER A 53 8.27 1.45 -10.53
N PHE A 54 8.90 1.94 -9.46
CA PHE A 54 9.23 1.13 -8.27
C PHE A 54 8.74 1.73 -6.94
N TYR A 55 8.00 2.85 -6.97
CA TYR A 55 7.54 3.53 -5.77
C TYR A 55 6.07 3.92 -5.87
N TYR A 56 5.30 3.44 -4.91
CA TYR A 56 3.87 3.62 -4.85
C TYR A 56 3.50 4.15 -3.47
N SER A 57 2.88 5.34 -3.41
CA SER A 57 2.46 5.97 -2.17
C SER A 57 1.04 6.50 -2.30
N ARG A 58 0.16 6.06 -1.41
CA ARG A 58 -1.22 6.55 -1.29
C ARG A 58 -1.25 7.61 -0.20
N ILE A 59 -1.69 8.81 -0.54
CA ILE A 59 -1.76 9.95 0.37
C ILE A 59 -3.22 10.21 0.67
N LEU A 60 -3.58 10.30 1.95
CA LEU A 60 -4.93 10.62 2.41
C LEU A 60 -4.84 11.85 3.31
N GLU A 61 -5.56 12.91 2.95
CA GLU A 61 -5.74 14.07 3.81
C GLU A 61 -6.96 13.85 4.70
N ALA A 62 -6.73 13.84 6.01
CA ALA A 62 -7.72 13.62 7.03
C ALA A 62 -7.89 14.91 7.86
N GLU A 63 -9.08 15.47 7.89
CA GLU A 63 -9.46 16.64 8.68
C GLU A 63 -10.42 16.20 9.79
N LYS A 64 -10.45 16.92 10.91
CA LYS A 64 -11.30 16.60 12.06
C LYS A 64 -12.32 17.71 12.29
#